data_AF-A0A7W0M5R5-F1
#
_entry.id   AF-A0A7W0M5R5-F1
#
_cell.length_a   1.000
_cell.length_b   1.000
_cell.length_c   1.000
_cell.angle_alpha   90.00
_cell.angle_beta   90.00
_cell.angle_gamma   90.00
#
_symmetry.space_group_name_H-M   'P 1'
#
loop_
_entity.id
_entity.type
_entity.pdbx_description
1 polymer ?
#
loop_
_entity_poly.entity_id
_entity_poly.type
_entity_poly.pdbx_seq_one_letter_code
_entity_poly.pdbx_strand_id
1 'polypeptide(L)'
;DVPELIVLSKSKESKKFIFKALQKAGDEWKAVPFGEKESVEVTLNGDPERITGFDGNADGKRDFVVFLGQGRAPHVFLSDEKDGLKELAATSGIGLGEISAGAFTVGSVRDPEGEGQRSALLVAQGTFARNLELKDGRWRVVDQYNADESGAKIEGAVTLDLDGEAGNEIVLIDTGVKKLRVLKADGTLYKRWKEVETGPFPFVSARVADLDADGRDDLLLFGRGRLAVLYAGRTDPRLEEIASYESDLEKTFFVDSVSGDLNADGYTDIAILDTQSHFVEILDFDPTLGPRHATHFPIFEEKNFTRTGGGGGVEPREVAIVDVTNDGRADLILLVHDRVLVYPQGEVAKEGEKTADVGE
;
A
#
# COMPACT_ATOMS: atom_id res chain seq x y z
N ASP A 1 6.75 33.20 14.17
CA ASP A 1 7.11 32.87 12.78
C ASP A 1 7.63 31.44 12.70
N VAL A 2 6.83 30.54 12.12
CA VAL A 2 7.23 29.14 11.91
C VAL A 2 7.89 29.07 10.52
N PRO A 3 9.13 28.57 10.39
CA PRO A 3 9.77 28.50 9.09
C PRO A 3 9.07 27.49 8.18
N GLU A 4 8.88 27.89 6.93
CA GLU A 4 8.27 27.07 5.88
C GLU A 4 9.32 26.22 5.14
N LEU A 5 10.56 26.71 5.10
CA LEU A 5 11.66 26.03 4.42
C LEU A 5 12.92 26.05 5.28
N ILE A 6 13.53 24.87 5.44
CA ILE A 6 14.86 24.72 6.04
C ILE A 6 15.82 24.28 4.95
N VAL A 7 16.93 24.99 4.83
CA VAL A 7 17.96 24.75 3.81
C VAL A 7 19.30 24.52 4.49
N LEU A 8 20.03 23.49 4.02
CA LEU A 8 21.43 23.28 4.32
C LEU A 8 22.20 23.35 3.01
N SER A 9 23.01 24.38 2.84
CA SER A 9 23.77 24.61 1.61
C SER A 9 25.26 24.59 1.88
N LYS A 10 26.05 24.06 0.95
CA LYS A 10 27.51 24.13 1.03
C LYS A 10 27.98 25.58 0.90
N SER A 11 28.85 26.02 1.80
CA SER A 11 29.45 27.36 1.72
C SER A 11 30.32 27.48 0.47
N LYS A 12 30.32 28.66 -0.16
CA LYS A 12 31.23 28.97 -1.27
C LYS A 12 32.63 29.35 -0.79
N GLU A 13 32.74 29.79 0.46
CA GLU A 13 33.96 30.37 1.04
C GLU A 13 34.69 29.38 1.95
N SER A 14 34.02 28.32 2.38
CA SER A 14 34.55 27.31 3.30
C SER A 14 34.11 25.90 2.91
N LYS A 15 34.75 24.87 3.50
CA LYS A 15 34.32 23.47 3.35
C LYS A 15 33.09 23.12 4.23
N LYS A 16 32.46 24.11 4.84
CA LYS A 16 31.36 23.94 5.80
C LYS A 16 29.99 24.08 5.11
N PHE A 17 28.94 23.80 5.86
CA PHE A 17 27.56 23.94 5.42
C PHE A 17 26.87 25.06 6.21
N ILE A 18 25.85 25.67 5.62
CA ILE A 18 25.13 26.80 6.19
C ILE A 18 23.66 26.40 6.32
N PHE A 19 23.15 26.40 7.55
CA PHE A 19 21.73 26.30 7.86
C PHE A 19 21.06 27.66 7.68
N LYS A 20 19.91 27.65 6.99
CA LYS A 20 18.99 28.79 6.89
C LYS A 20 17.56 28.31 7.06
N ALA A 21 16.78 29.09 7.79
CA ALA A 21 15.34 28.94 7.88
C ALA A 21 14.69 30.13 7.16
N LEU A 22 13.66 29.83 6.36
CA LEU A 22 13.01 30.80 5.48
C LEU A 22 11.50 30.70 5.63
N GLN A 23 10.82 31.84 5.55
CA GLN A 23 9.37 31.95 5.48
C GLN A 23 9.00 32.83 4.29
N LYS A 24 7.96 32.45 3.56
CA LYS A 24 7.45 33.24 2.45
C LYS A 24 6.75 34.49 2.98
N ALA A 25 7.12 35.64 2.44
CA ALA A 25 6.54 36.95 2.76
C ALA A 25 6.19 37.65 1.45
N GLY A 26 4.97 37.42 0.95
CA GLY A 26 4.57 37.82 -0.41
C GLY A 26 5.30 36.95 -1.45
N ASP A 27 6.00 37.60 -2.38
CA ASP A 27 6.80 36.92 -3.41
C ASP A 27 8.27 36.73 -3.02
N GLU A 28 8.66 37.18 -1.82
CA GLU A 28 10.03 37.09 -1.31
C GLU A 28 10.16 36.07 -0.18
N TRP A 29 11.36 35.51 -0.02
CA TRP A 29 11.73 34.68 1.12
C TRP A 29 12.47 35.52 2.15
N LYS A 30 11.97 35.54 3.38
CA LYS A 30 12.63 36.20 4.52
C LYS A 30 13.28 35.18 5.42
N ALA A 31 14.44 35.54 5.98
CA ALA A 31 15.12 34.72 6.97
C ALA A 31 14.29 34.66 8.26
N VAL A 32 14.11 33.45 8.76
CA VAL A 32 13.64 33.19 10.13
C VAL A 32 14.89 32.83 10.93
N PRO A 33 15.23 33.58 11.99
CA PRO A 33 16.45 33.31 12.72
C PRO A 33 16.34 32.03 13.56
N PHE A 34 17.44 31.29 13.64
CA PHE A 34 17.68 30.30 14.69
C PHE A 34 18.20 31.06 15.92
N GLY A 35 17.34 31.26 16.92
CA GLY A 35 17.69 32.11 18.07
C GLY A 35 18.07 33.53 17.61
N GLU A 36 19.27 33.97 17.93
CA GLU A 36 19.83 35.27 17.51
C GLU A 36 20.52 35.25 16.13
N LYS A 37 20.52 34.12 15.42
CA LYS A 37 21.29 33.93 14.17
C LYS A 37 20.38 33.72 12.96
N GLU A 38 20.48 34.59 11.95
CA GLU A 38 19.80 34.39 10.66
C GLU A 38 20.32 33.16 9.87
N SER A 39 21.55 32.72 10.17
CA SER A 39 22.14 31.51 9.60
C SER A 39 23.20 30.93 10.53
N VAL A 40 23.38 29.61 10.49
CA VAL A 40 24.37 28.91 11.32
C VAL A 40 25.31 28.10 10.43
N GLU A 41 26.61 28.30 10.58
CA GLU A 41 27.64 27.54 9.84
C GLU A 41 28.02 26.28 10.64
N VAL A 42 27.94 25.11 10.01
CA VAL A 42 28.20 23.81 10.64
C VAL A 42 29.26 23.02 9.87
N THR A 43 30.02 22.21 10.59
CA THR A 43 31.01 21.31 9.97
C THR A 43 30.43 19.91 9.92
N LEU A 44 30.34 19.34 8.73
CA LEU A 44 29.91 17.96 8.53
C LEU A 44 31.09 17.16 8.02
N ASN A 45 31.18 15.90 8.44
CA ASN A 45 32.24 15.00 7.99
C ASN A 45 31.86 14.25 6.69
N GLY A 46 30.87 14.72 5.92
CA GLY A 46 30.36 14.13 4.68
C GLY A 46 29.35 15.02 3.98
N ASP A 47 28.89 14.61 2.80
CA ASP A 47 27.84 15.34 2.07
C ASP A 47 26.46 14.96 2.65
N PRO A 48 25.61 15.93 3.00
CA PRO A 48 24.30 15.65 3.56
C PRO A 48 23.34 15.08 2.51
N GLU A 49 22.67 13.98 2.85
CA GLU A 49 21.65 13.33 2.02
C GLU A 49 20.23 13.68 2.47
N ARG A 50 20.01 13.86 3.77
CA ARG A 50 18.70 14.20 4.34
C ARG A 50 18.85 15.03 5.61
N ILE A 51 17.93 15.96 5.81
CA ILE A 51 17.70 16.65 7.08
C ILE A 51 16.33 16.25 7.58
N THR A 52 16.19 16.01 8.88
CA THR A 52 14.89 15.78 9.52
C THR A 52 14.78 16.69 10.73
N GLY A 53 13.70 17.47 10.78
CA GLY A 53 13.37 18.32 11.92
C GLY A 53 12.55 17.55 12.93
N PHE A 54 12.81 17.77 14.22
CA PHE A 54 12.10 17.14 15.34
C PHE A 54 12.23 17.99 16.60
N ASP A 55 11.48 17.69 17.66
CA ASP A 55 11.75 18.26 18.99
C ASP A 55 12.37 17.14 19.83
N GLY A 56 13.70 17.13 19.94
CA GLY A 56 14.43 16.00 20.48
C GLY A 56 14.51 16.00 21.99
N ASN A 57 14.64 17.20 22.57
CA ASN A 57 14.79 17.44 24.00
C ASN A 57 13.48 17.90 24.67
N ALA A 58 12.36 17.93 23.94
CA ALA A 58 11.03 18.32 24.39
C ALA A 58 10.97 19.77 24.93
N ASP A 59 11.75 20.68 24.32
CA ASP A 59 11.76 22.10 24.70
C ASP A 59 10.82 22.97 23.83
N GLY A 60 10.10 22.34 22.89
CA GLY A 60 9.18 22.99 21.96
C GLY A 60 9.86 23.70 20.79
N LYS A 61 11.19 23.68 20.71
CA LYS A 61 11.97 24.20 19.59
C LYS A 61 12.30 23.05 18.63
N ARG A 62 12.54 23.42 17.37
CA ARG A 62 12.85 22.45 16.32
C ARG A 62 14.35 22.19 16.28
N ASP A 63 14.72 20.97 16.59
CA ASP A 63 16.03 20.37 16.42
C ASP A 63 16.15 19.70 15.05
N PHE A 64 17.37 19.32 14.68
CA PHE A 64 17.66 18.73 13.37
C PHE A 64 18.61 17.55 13.47
N VAL A 65 18.32 16.50 12.72
CA VAL A 65 19.27 15.44 12.41
C VAL A 65 19.65 15.51 10.94
N VAL A 66 20.96 15.44 10.65
CA VAL A 66 21.53 15.49 9.30
C VAL A 66 22.22 14.17 9.01
N PHE A 67 21.72 13.45 8.01
CA PHE A 67 22.25 12.18 7.54
C PHE A 67 23.24 12.41 6.40
N LEU A 68 24.39 11.73 6.43
CA LEU A 68 25.52 11.98 5.53
C LEU A 68 25.82 10.86 4.53
N GLY A 69 25.00 9.80 4.52
CA GLY A 69 25.22 8.64 3.66
C GLY A 69 26.42 7.76 4.05
N GLN A 70 26.65 6.71 3.25
CA GLN A 70 27.85 5.85 3.27
C GLN A 70 28.26 5.28 4.64
N GLY A 71 27.30 4.92 5.49
CA GLY A 71 27.60 4.33 6.81
C GLY A 71 28.26 5.33 7.76
N ARG A 72 28.00 6.63 7.62
CA ARG A 72 28.45 7.64 8.60
C ARG A 72 27.36 7.90 9.62
N ALA A 73 27.76 8.14 10.87
CA ALA A 73 26.84 8.57 11.90
C ALA A 73 26.22 9.94 11.54
N PRO A 74 24.91 10.14 11.78
CA PRO A 74 24.28 11.42 11.53
C PRO A 74 24.73 12.46 12.57
N HIS A 75 24.67 13.73 12.18
CA HIS A 75 24.88 14.86 13.09
C HIS A 75 23.55 15.33 13.66
N VAL A 76 23.50 15.60 14.96
CA VAL A 76 22.29 16.11 15.64
C VAL A 76 22.58 17.53 16.10
N PHE A 77 21.67 18.46 15.81
CA PHE A 77 21.76 19.86 16.15
C PHE A 77 20.55 20.25 16.98
N LEU A 78 20.80 20.76 18.18
CA LEU A 78 19.76 21.29 19.06
C LEU A 78 19.61 22.78 18.84
N SER A 79 18.38 23.28 18.89
CA SER A 79 18.09 24.70 18.88
C SER A 79 18.68 25.38 20.13
N ASP A 80 19.40 26.48 19.92
CA ASP A 80 20.01 27.28 20.99
C ASP A 80 19.72 28.77 20.77
N GLU A 81 19.38 29.51 21.82
CA GLU A 81 19.01 30.93 21.67
C GLU A 81 20.15 31.80 21.19
N LYS A 82 21.37 31.54 21.67
CA LYS A 82 22.53 32.41 21.43
C LYS A 82 23.33 31.96 20.21
N ASP A 83 23.58 30.66 20.13
CA ASP A 83 24.39 30.05 19.07
C ASP A 83 23.54 29.65 17.84
N GLY A 84 22.21 29.70 17.97
CA GLY A 84 21.23 29.35 16.96
C GLY A 84 21.03 27.84 16.86
N LEU A 85 22.09 27.11 16.50
CA LEU A 85 22.11 25.65 16.48
C LEU A 85 23.41 25.15 17.10
N LYS A 86 23.28 24.23 18.06
CA LYS A 86 24.40 23.60 18.74
C LYS A 86 24.46 22.11 18.41
N GLU A 87 25.59 21.68 17.88
CA GLU A 87 25.81 20.26 17.62
C GLU A 87 25.88 19.46 18.93
N LEU A 88 25.08 18.40 19.00
CA LEU A 88 25.16 17.42 20.08
C LEU A 88 26.41 16.58 19.87
N ALA A 89 27.39 16.76 20.76
CA ALA A 89 28.62 15.98 20.71
C ALA A 89 28.31 14.47 20.81
N ALA A 90 29.05 13.67 20.03
CA ALA A 90 28.99 12.23 20.15
C ALA A 90 29.41 11.83 21.58
N THR A 91 28.44 11.44 22.41
CA THR A 91 28.70 10.97 23.76
C THR A 91 29.19 9.52 23.72
N SER A 92 30.21 9.19 24.52
CA SER A 92 30.58 7.79 24.77
C SER A 92 29.40 7.07 25.45
N GLY A 93 28.67 6.22 24.72
CA GLY A 93 27.49 5.53 25.21
C GLY A 93 26.43 5.26 24.13
N ILE A 94 25.16 5.39 24.50
CA ILE A 94 24.00 5.26 23.60
C ILE A 94 24.00 6.48 22.67
N GLY A 95 24.12 6.23 21.38
CA GLY A 95 23.99 7.24 20.32
C GLY A 95 23.23 6.64 19.15
N LEU A 96 23.02 7.45 18.11
CA LEU A 96 22.33 6.99 16.90
C LEU A 96 23.16 5.96 16.11
N GLY A 97 24.49 5.97 16.26
CA GLY A 97 25.38 5.09 15.51
C GLY A 97 25.34 5.35 14.01
N GLU A 98 25.78 4.38 13.21
CA GLU A 98 25.70 4.44 11.76
C GLU A 98 24.32 3.97 11.30
N ILE A 99 23.41 4.92 11.08
CA ILE A 99 22.03 4.64 10.65
C ILE A 99 21.69 5.41 9.38
N SER A 100 20.80 4.82 8.59
CA SER A 100 20.22 5.49 7.43
C SER A 100 19.08 6.42 7.85
N ALA A 101 18.72 7.33 6.96
CA ALA A 101 17.63 8.27 7.19
C ALA A 101 16.24 7.60 7.27
N GLY A 102 16.09 6.36 6.76
CA GLY A 102 14.85 5.57 6.87
C GLY A 102 14.73 4.80 8.18
N ALA A 103 15.84 4.64 8.90
CA ALA A 103 15.88 3.97 10.19
C ALA A 103 15.47 4.88 11.34
N PHE A 104 15.37 6.19 11.12
CA PHE A 104 14.99 7.19 12.10
C PHE A 104 13.59 7.71 11.81
N THR A 105 12.70 7.62 12.80
CA THR A 105 11.33 8.13 12.72
C THR A 105 10.98 8.86 14.00
N VAL A 106 10.22 9.95 13.86
CA VAL A 106 9.57 10.62 14.99
C VAL A 106 8.08 10.40 14.85
N GLY A 107 7.44 9.97 15.93
CA GLY A 107 6.03 9.70 16.00
C GLY A 107 5.55 9.77 17.44
N SER A 108 4.52 9.00 17.77
CA SER A 108 3.96 8.92 19.11
C SER A 108 3.62 7.50 19.48
N VAL A 109 3.78 7.18 20.76
CA VAL A 109 3.40 5.90 21.36
C VAL A 109 2.49 6.15 22.55
N ARG A 110 1.82 5.10 23.03
CA ARG A 110 1.06 5.18 24.28
C ARG A 110 1.96 5.65 25.43
N ASP A 111 1.44 6.56 26.25
CA ASP A 111 2.07 6.93 27.50
C ASP A 111 1.90 5.79 28.52
N PRO A 112 2.99 5.19 29.05
CA PRO A 112 2.88 4.16 30.07
C PRO A 112 2.39 4.70 31.42
N GLU A 113 2.46 6.01 31.66
CA GLU A 113 2.09 6.65 32.92
C GLU A 113 0.68 7.26 32.91
N GLY A 114 -0.04 7.20 31.79
CA GLY A 114 -1.36 7.80 31.63
C GLY A 114 -2.18 7.25 30.45
N GLU A 115 -3.32 7.89 30.17
CA GLU A 115 -4.20 7.52 29.05
C GLU A 115 -3.85 8.27 27.75
N GLY A 116 -2.77 9.04 27.74
CA GLY A 116 -2.34 9.87 26.59
C GLY A 116 -1.36 9.17 25.65
N GLN A 117 -0.90 9.94 24.65
CA GLN A 117 0.26 9.59 23.83
C GLN A 117 1.45 10.47 24.22
N ARG A 118 2.65 9.94 24.07
CA ARG A 118 3.90 10.69 24.19
C ARG A 118 4.72 10.58 22.91
N SER A 119 5.56 11.57 22.66
CA SER A 119 6.51 11.54 21.55
C SER A 119 7.42 10.30 21.63
N ALA A 120 7.70 9.71 20.47
CA ALA A 120 8.61 8.60 20.32
C ALA A 120 9.62 8.90 19.23
N LEU A 121 10.89 8.69 19.54
CA LEU A 121 11.97 8.72 18.57
C LEU A 121 12.44 7.29 18.34
N LEU A 122 12.04 6.72 17.21
CA LEU A 122 12.35 5.35 16.86
C LEU A 122 13.62 5.28 16.01
N VAL A 123 14.54 4.39 16.41
CA VAL A 123 15.77 4.09 15.69
C VAL A 123 15.88 2.60 15.45
N ALA A 124 15.78 2.18 14.19
CA ALA A 124 15.96 0.81 13.74
C ALA A 124 17.43 0.46 13.52
N GLN A 125 17.90 -0.65 14.08
CA GLN A 125 19.27 -1.12 13.89
C GLN A 125 19.40 -2.62 14.13
N GLY A 126 20.00 -3.33 13.17
CA GLY A 126 20.26 -4.76 13.31
C GLY A 126 18.97 -5.56 13.43
N THR A 127 18.74 -6.19 14.58
CA THR A 127 17.55 -7.03 14.85
C THR A 127 16.52 -6.34 15.74
N PHE A 128 16.62 -5.03 15.97
CA PHE A 128 15.72 -4.32 16.87
C PHE A 128 15.42 -2.89 16.40
N ALA A 129 14.41 -2.27 17.02
CA ALA A 129 14.25 -0.83 17.04
C ALA A 129 14.23 -0.32 18.48
N ARG A 130 14.78 0.86 18.73
CA ARG A 130 14.76 1.51 20.04
C ARG A 130 13.88 2.73 20.02
N ASN A 131 13.12 2.92 21.08
CA ASN A 131 12.54 4.21 21.42
C ASN A 131 13.55 4.98 22.28
N LEU A 132 14.00 6.14 21.80
CA LEU A 132 15.00 6.96 22.47
C LEU A 132 14.39 8.26 22.98
N GLU A 133 14.96 8.78 24.05
CA GLU A 133 14.70 10.12 24.57
C GLU A 133 16.03 10.87 24.73
N LEU A 134 16.07 12.15 24.38
CA LEU A 134 17.23 13.01 24.64
C LEU A 134 16.99 13.83 25.91
N LYS A 135 17.72 13.53 26.97
CA LYS A 135 17.58 14.22 28.26
C LYS A 135 18.94 14.62 28.82
N ASP A 136 19.06 15.89 29.23
CA ASP A 136 20.32 16.47 29.72
C ASP A 136 21.47 16.34 28.70
N GLY A 137 21.16 16.45 27.40
CA GLY A 137 22.13 16.28 26.30
C GLY A 137 22.65 14.85 26.16
N ARG A 138 21.91 13.84 26.63
CA ARG A 138 22.28 12.43 26.51
C ARG A 138 21.10 11.57 26.08
N TRP A 139 21.35 10.68 25.13
CA TRP A 139 20.35 9.69 24.71
C TRP A 139 20.11 8.66 25.82
N ARG A 140 18.84 8.33 26.02
CA ARG A 140 18.39 7.25 26.90
C ARG A 140 17.48 6.32 26.11
N VAL A 141 17.62 5.01 26.33
CA VAL A 141 16.69 4.03 25.77
C VAL A 141 15.47 3.98 26.68
N VAL A 142 14.32 4.35 26.13
CA VAL A 142 13.02 4.26 26.80
C VAL A 142 12.47 2.85 26.67
N ASP A 143 12.57 2.27 25.47
CA ASP A 143 12.16 0.90 25.18
C ASP A 143 12.96 0.31 24.01
N GLN A 144 12.94 -1.02 23.87
CA GLN A 144 13.57 -1.75 22.77
C GLN A 144 12.66 -2.87 22.27
N TYR A 145 12.37 -2.83 20.98
CA TYR A 145 11.53 -3.78 20.28
C TYR A 145 12.40 -4.75 19.48
N ASN A 146 12.50 -5.99 19.93
CA ASN A 146 13.37 -7.01 19.32
C ASN A 146 12.61 -7.86 18.31
N ALA A 147 13.32 -8.31 17.27
CA ALA A 147 12.90 -9.38 16.39
C ALA A 147 13.82 -10.59 16.63
N ASP A 148 13.25 -11.64 17.23
CA ASP A 148 14.01 -12.82 17.70
C ASP A 148 14.21 -13.88 16.60
N GLU A 149 13.65 -13.67 15.42
CA GLU A 149 13.72 -14.62 14.31
C GLU A 149 15.10 -14.60 13.65
N SER A 150 15.62 -15.79 13.36
CA SER A 150 16.88 -15.93 12.64
C SER A 150 16.82 -15.24 11.28
N GLY A 151 17.75 -14.32 11.04
CA GLY A 151 17.81 -13.55 9.80
C GLY A 151 17.01 -12.25 9.82
N ALA A 152 16.38 -11.89 10.95
CA ALA A 152 15.73 -10.59 11.10
C ALA A 152 16.70 -9.43 10.81
N LYS A 153 16.21 -8.42 10.11
CA LYS A 153 16.93 -7.18 9.84
C LYS A 153 15.96 -6.01 9.82
N ILE A 154 15.91 -5.29 10.94
CA ILE A 154 15.03 -4.13 11.13
C ILE A 154 15.72 -2.90 10.55
N GLU A 155 15.21 -2.42 9.41
CA GLU A 155 15.76 -1.26 8.70
C GLU A 155 14.94 0.02 8.90
N GLY A 156 13.72 -0.10 9.44
CA GLY A 156 12.87 1.02 9.79
C GLY A 156 11.88 0.66 10.89
N ALA A 157 11.37 1.67 11.58
CA ALA A 157 10.26 1.54 12.52
C ALA A 157 9.39 2.80 12.45
N VAL A 158 8.08 2.63 12.53
CA VAL A 158 7.10 3.72 12.49
C VAL A 158 6.01 3.50 13.52
N THR A 159 5.31 4.58 13.88
CA THR A 159 4.12 4.53 14.72
C THR A 159 2.92 5.03 13.93
N LEU A 160 1.80 4.31 14.00
CA LEU A 160 0.51 4.77 13.49
C LEU A 160 -0.63 3.98 14.15
N ASP A 161 -1.80 4.56 14.22
CA ASP A 161 -3.03 3.89 14.66
C ASP A 161 -3.56 3.00 13.52
N LEU A 162 -3.48 1.68 13.68
CA LEU A 162 -3.88 0.71 12.66
C LEU A 162 -5.26 0.10 12.89
N ASP A 163 -5.81 0.22 14.10
CA ASP A 163 -7.07 -0.42 14.48
C ASP A 163 -8.17 0.54 14.94
N GLY A 164 -7.87 1.84 15.01
CA GLY A 164 -8.79 2.88 15.45
C GLY A 164 -8.92 2.98 16.97
N GLU A 165 -8.08 2.30 17.74
CA GLU A 165 -8.04 2.40 19.20
C GLU A 165 -7.00 3.43 19.66
N ALA A 166 -7.21 3.95 20.87
CA ALA A 166 -6.31 4.94 21.44
C ALA A 166 -4.91 4.35 21.70
N GLY A 167 -3.93 4.87 20.98
CA GLY A 167 -2.51 4.62 21.19
C GLY A 167 -1.89 3.83 20.04
N ASN A 168 -1.04 4.51 19.27
CA ASN A 168 -0.46 3.95 18.05
C ASN A 168 0.25 2.60 18.25
N GLU A 169 0.08 1.73 17.27
CA GLU A 169 0.92 0.56 17.05
C GLU A 169 2.32 0.97 16.59
N ILE A 170 3.26 0.05 16.78
CA ILE A 170 4.62 0.16 16.24
C ILE A 170 4.79 -0.85 15.13
N VAL A 171 5.12 -0.39 13.93
CA VAL A 171 5.44 -1.25 12.79
C VAL A 171 6.94 -1.29 12.58
N LEU A 172 7.53 -2.47 12.75
CA LEU A 172 8.91 -2.75 12.40
C LEU A 172 8.98 -3.22 10.95
N ILE A 173 9.83 -2.57 10.14
CA ILE A 173 10.09 -2.96 8.76
C ILE A 173 11.28 -3.94 8.76
N ASP A 174 10.97 -5.24 8.68
CA ASP A 174 11.95 -6.32 8.70
C ASP A 174 12.26 -6.80 7.28
N THR A 175 13.33 -6.26 6.68
CA THR A 175 13.73 -6.63 5.32
C THR A 175 14.49 -7.96 5.27
N GLY A 176 14.98 -8.45 6.41
CA GLY A 176 15.72 -9.70 6.52
C GLY A 176 14.81 -10.91 6.31
N VAL A 177 13.66 -10.90 6.98
CA VAL A 177 12.62 -11.93 6.79
C VAL A 177 11.37 -11.43 6.06
N LYS A 178 11.48 -10.28 5.39
CA LYS A 178 10.57 -9.82 4.33
C LYS A 178 9.13 -9.57 4.80
N LYS A 179 8.98 -8.93 5.95
CA LYS A 179 7.67 -8.63 6.53
C LYS A 179 7.65 -7.35 7.34
N LEU A 180 6.45 -6.82 7.52
CA LEU A 180 6.13 -5.86 8.56
C LEU A 180 5.76 -6.63 9.82
N ARG A 181 6.32 -6.24 10.97
CA ARG A 181 5.91 -6.75 12.28
C ARG A 181 5.21 -5.64 13.03
N VAL A 182 3.94 -5.85 13.35
CA VAL A 182 3.13 -4.88 14.05
C VAL A 182 3.06 -5.25 15.52
N LEU A 183 3.43 -4.31 16.37
CA LEU A 183 3.36 -4.42 17.82
C LEU A 183 2.25 -3.51 18.33
N LYS A 184 1.41 -4.03 19.21
CA LYS A 184 0.33 -3.30 19.87
C LYS A 184 0.62 -3.15 21.36
N ALA A 185 0.19 -2.04 21.95
CA ALA A 185 0.32 -1.81 23.37
C ALA A 185 -0.52 -2.83 24.17
N ASP A 186 0.08 -3.45 25.17
CA ASP A 186 -0.54 -4.33 26.15
C ASP A 186 -0.02 -3.94 27.54
N GLY A 187 -0.81 -3.16 28.27
CA GLY A 187 -0.38 -2.49 29.49
C GLY A 187 0.75 -1.50 29.21
N THR A 188 1.89 -1.69 29.87
CA THR A 188 3.09 -0.82 29.72
C THR A 188 4.06 -1.31 28.64
N LEU A 189 3.77 -2.43 27.97
CA LEU A 189 4.68 -3.07 27.00
C LEU A 189 4.03 -3.14 25.63
N TYR A 190 4.85 -3.17 24.58
CA TYR A 190 4.39 -3.50 23.24
C TYR A 190 4.60 -4.99 22.95
N LYS A 191 3.54 -5.67 22.50
CA LYS A 191 3.57 -7.09 22.14
C LYS A 191 3.24 -7.28 20.68
N ARG A 192 3.76 -8.36 20.08
CA ARG A 192 3.45 -8.75 18.70
C ARG A 192 1.94 -8.92 18.52
N TRP A 193 1.39 -8.24 17.54
CA TRP A 193 -0.03 -8.27 17.21
C TRP A 193 -0.29 -8.96 15.87
N LYS A 194 0.33 -8.49 14.79
CA LYS A 194 0.20 -9.09 13.45
C LYS A 194 1.48 -8.96 12.63
N GLU A 195 1.57 -9.76 11.58
CA GLU A 195 2.64 -9.67 10.58
C GLU A 195 2.03 -9.55 9.19
N VAL A 196 2.68 -8.78 8.32
CA VAL A 196 2.26 -8.59 6.92
C VAL A 196 3.45 -8.92 6.02
N GLU A 197 3.29 -9.88 5.12
CA GLU A 197 4.36 -10.22 4.18
C GLU A 197 4.56 -9.10 3.16
N THR A 198 5.80 -8.64 3.00
CA THR A 198 6.14 -7.61 2.00
C THR A 198 6.85 -8.22 0.78
N GLY A 199 7.28 -9.48 0.89
CA GLY A 199 8.28 -10.05 0.01
C GLY A 199 9.61 -9.25 0.05
N PRO A 200 10.54 -9.52 -0.89
CA PRO A 200 11.78 -8.75 -0.99
C PRO A 200 11.47 -7.28 -1.28
N PHE A 201 11.65 -6.40 -0.29
CA PHE A 201 11.37 -4.97 -0.39
C PHE A 201 12.65 -4.15 -0.17
N PRO A 202 13.14 -3.40 -1.16
CA PRO A 202 14.39 -2.63 -1.05
C PRO A 202 14.16 -1.31 -0.30
N PHE A 203 13.84 -1.39 0.99
CA PHE A 203 13.42 -0.28 1.84
C PHE A 203 14.41 0.91 1.82
N VAL A 204 13.84 2.12 1.82
CA VAL A 204 14.56 3.41 1.86
C VAL A 204 14.02 4.30 2.97
N SER A 205 12.70 4.43 3.09
CA SER A 205 12.05 5.21 4.14
C SER A 205 10.56 4.92 4.20
N ALA A 206 9.90 5.39 5.27
CA ALA A 206 8.46 5.32 5.43
C ALA A 206 7.84 6.71 5.64
N ARG A 207 6.54 6.84 5.37
CA ARG A 207 5.71 8.00 5.68
C ARG A 207 4.37 7.53 6.22
N VAL A 208 3.82 8.31 7.15
CA VAL A 208 2.50 8.11 7.74
C VAL A 208 1.66 9.31 7.34
N ALA A 209 0.51 9.07 6.71
CA ALA A 209 -0.45 10.07 6.27
C ALA A 209 -1.73 9.37 5.82
N ASP A 210 -2.87 10.04 5.89
CA ASP A 210 -4.11 9.61 5.24
C ASP A 210 -3.96 9.61 3.70
N LEU A 211 -3.92 8.42 3.09
CA LEU A 211 -3.67 8.24 1.65
C LEU A 211 -4.94 7.94 0.86
N ASP A 212 -6.00 7.47 1.51
CA ASP A 212 -7.28 7.16 0.89
C ASP A 212 -8.43 8.12 1.27
N ALA A 213 -8.11 9.15 2.05
CA ALA A 213 -9.03 10.17 2.56
C ALA A 213 -10.14 9.60 3.47
N ASP A 214 -9.87 8.50 4.19
CA ASP A 214 -10.80 7.92 5.16
C ASP A 214 -10.74 8.57 6.56
N GLY A 215 -9.82 9.53 6.76
CA GLY A 215 -9.60 10.22 8.02
C GLY A 215 -8.68 9.49 8.98
N ARG A 216 -8.07 8.36 8.57
CA ARG A 216 -7.05 7.63 9.32
C ARG A 216 -5.73 7.65 8.56
N ASP A 217 -4.63 7.71 9.30
CA ASP A 217 -3.32 7.69 8.67
C ASP A 217 -2.93 6.28 8.23
N ASP A 218 -2.45 6.17 7.00
CA ASP A 218 -1.90 4.95 6.41
C ASP A 218 -0.37 4.93 6.43
N LEU A 219 0.23 3.76 6.19
CA LEU A 219 1.67 3.61 6.06
C LEU A 219 2.10 3.48 4.60
N LEU A 220 2.82 4.48 4.09
CA LEU A 220 3.52 4.45 2.80
C LEU A 220 4.99 4.06 2.98
N LEU A 221 5.40 2.97 2.34
CA LEU A 221 6.79 2.52 2.28
C LEU A 221 7.41 2.90 0.94
N PHE A 222 8.57 3.53 1.00
CA PHE A 222 9.42 3.83 -0.14
C PHE A 222 10.53 2.79 -0.22
N GLY A 223 10.61 2.12 -1.36
CA GLY A 223 11.73 1.29 -1.75
C GLY A 223 12.37 1.79 -3.04
N ARG A 224 13.58 1.30 -3.35
CA ARG A 224 14.24 1.60 -4.64
C ARG A 224 13.41 1.02 -5.80
N GLY A 225 12.72 1.89 -6.54
CA GLY A 225 11.87 1.51 -7.67
C GLY A 225 10.56 0.82 -7.29
N ARG A 226 10.15 0.88 -6.01
CA ARG A 226 8.90 0.28 -5.54
C ARG A 226 8.26 1.12 -4.43
N LEU A 227 6.94 1.18 -4.42
CA LEU A 227 6.15 1.69 -3.30
C LEU A 227 5.29 0.53 -2.75
N ALA A 228 4.97 0.58 -1.46
CA ALA A 228 3.95 -0.26 -0.85
C ALA A 228 3.12 0.58 0.12
N VAL A 229 1.83 0.27 0.23
CA VAL A 229 0.91 0.94 1.15
C VAL A 229 0.29 -0.12 2.05
N LEU A 230 0.26 0.16 3.35
CA LEU A 230 -0.54 -0.58 4.32
C LEU A 230 -1.63 0.38 4.81
N TYR A 231 -2.87 0.11 4.41
CA TYR A 231 -4.03 0.92 4.80
C TYR A 231 -4.45 0.63 6.24
N ALA A 232 -4.72 1.66 7.03
CA ALA A 232 -5.21 1.54 8.39
C ALA A 232 -6.69 1.16 8.40
N GLY A 233 -7.08 0.29 9.36
CA GLY A 233 -8.46 -0.10 9.60
C GLY A 233 -9.25 -0.62 8.39
N ARG A 234 -8.55 -1.10 7.35
CA ARG A 234 -9.08 -2.01 6.35
C ARG A 234 -8.53 -3.41 6.62
N THR A 235 -9.37 -4.41 6.49
CA THR A 235 -8.92 -5.79 6.32
C THR A 235 -8.74 -6.05 4.84
N ASP A 236 -7.63 -6.65 4.43
CA ASP A 236 -7.43 -7.06 3.04
C ASP A 236 -8.65 -7.89 2.57
N PRO A 237 -9.18 -7.62 1.37
CA PRO A 237 -10.27 -8.43 0.82
C PRO A 237 -9.80 -9.89 0.75
N ARG A 238 -10.55 -10.77 1.39
CA ARG A 238 -10.30 -12.21 1.32
C ARG A 238 -11.08 -12.77 0.15
N LEU A 239 -10.40 -13.53 -0.71
CA LEU A 239 -11.07 -14.41 -1.64
C LEU A 239 -11.60 -15.60 -0.82
N GLU A 240 -12.91 -15.81 -0.90
CA GLU A 240 -13.58 -16.99 -0.35
C GLU A 240 -14.23 -17.71 -1.52
N GLU A 241 -14.07 -19.04 -1.56
CA GLU A 241 -14.81 -19.87 -2.52
C GLU A 241 -16.27 -19.93 -2.07
N ILE A 242 -17.12 -19.16 -2.75
CA ILE A 242 -18.57 -19.11 -2.47
C ILE A 242 -19.33 -20.25 -3.17
N ALA A 243 -18.76 -20.80 -4.25
CA ALA A 243 -19.29 -21.91 -5.00
C ALA A 243 -18.21 -22.52 -5.91
N SER A 244 -18.43 -23.78 -6.30
CA SER A 244 -17.70 -24.46 -7.36
C SER A 244 -18.71 -25.16 -8.27
N TYR A 245 -18.40 -25.22 -9.57
CA TYR A 245 -19.20 -25.91 -10.57
C TYR A 245 -18.29 -26.82 -11.39
N GLU A 246 -18.75 -28.05 -11.62
CA GLU A 246 -18.13 -29.01 -12.52
C GLU A 246 -19.16 -29.35 -13.60
N SER A 247 -18.78 -29.21 -14.86
CA SER A 247 -19.67 -29.49 -15.99
C SER A 247 -19.77 -30.99 -16.23
N ASP A 248 -20.99 -31.47 -16.47
CA ASP A 248 -21.24 -32.85 -16.88
C ASP A 248 -20.95 -33.09 -18.37
N LEU A 249 -20.57 -32.05 -19.13
CA LEU A 249 -20.25 -32.16 -20.54
C LEU A 249 -18.90 -32.86 -20.75
N GLU A 250 -18.91 -33.96 -21.51
CA GLU A 250 -17.68 -34.66 -21.87
C GLU A 250 -16.84 -33.86 -22.87
N LYS A 251 -15.50 -33.94 -22.72
CA LYS A 251 -14.52 -33.33 -23.65
C LYS A 251 -14.63 -31.81 -23.74
N THR A 252 -14.84 -31.15 -22.61
CA THR A 252 -14.79 -29.69 -22.50
C THR A 252 -13.37 -29.21 -22.15
N PHE A 253 -13.04 -28.05 -22.68
CA PHE A 253 -11.89 -27.23 -22.39
C PHE A 253 -12.34 -25.77 -22.31
N PHE A 254 -12.64 -25.34 -21.09
CA PHE A 254 -13.09 -23.98 -20.79
C PHE A 254 -11.94 -22.99 -20.93
N VAL A 255 -12.16 -21.94 -21.70
CA VAL A 255 -11.13 -20.92 -21.96
C VAL A 255 -11.47 -19.56 -21.37
N ASP A 256 -12.75 -19.30 -21.17
CA ASP A 256 -13.24 -18.00 -20.73
C ASP A 256 -14.66 -18.14 -20.16
N SER A 257 -15.05 -17.15 -19.36
CA SER A 257 -16.39 -17.02 -18.80
C SER A 257 -16.77 -15.56 -18.66
N VAL A 258 -18.02 -15.23 -18.96
CA VAL A 258 -18.59 -13.91 -18.66
C VAL A 258 -19.84 -14.05 -17.81
N SER A 259 -20.19 -12.96 -17.14
CA SER A 259 -21.30 -12.92 -16.20
C SER A 259 -22.28 -11.81 -16.56
N GLY A 260 -23.57 -12.09 -16.36
CA GLY A 260 -24.66 -11.17 -16.63
C GLY A 260 -26.01 -11.89 -16.53
N ASP A 261 -27.08 -11.14 -16.31
CA ASP A 261 -28.44 -11.68 -16.18
C ASP A 261 -28.96 -12.15 -17.55
N LEU A 262 -28.98 -13.48 -17.80
CA LEU A 262 -29.32 -14.11 -19.08
C LEU A 262 -30.76 -14.66 -19.11
N ASN A 263 -31.51 -14.50 -18.03
CA ASN A 263 -32.89 -14.98 -17.90
C ASN A 263 -33.88 -13.91 -17.38
N ALA A 264 -33.39 -12.69 -17.10
CA ALA A 264 -34.11 -11.55 -16.56
C ALA A 264 -34.73 -11.77 -15.17
N ASP A 265 -34.11 -12.60 -14.32
CA ASP A 265 -34.54 -12.85 -12.94
C ASP A 265 -33.92 -11.90 -11.91
N GLY A 266 -32.97 -11.06 -12.32
CA GLY A 266 -32.27 -10.09 -11.48
C GLY A 266 -31.02 -10.65 -10.79
N TYR A 267 -30.67 -11.91 -11.00
CA TYR A 267 -29.41 -12.51 -10.58
C TYR A 267 -28.42 -12.59 -11.74
N THR A 268 -27.14 -12.76 -11.40
CA THR A 268 -26.05 -12.75 -12.40
C THR A 268 -25.72 -14.17 -12.82
N ASP A 269 -26.11 -14.56 -14.02
CA ASP A 269 -25.77 -15.85 -14.62
C ASP A 269 -24.32 -15.86 -15.13
N ILE A 270 -23.85 -17.04 -15.56
CA ILE A 270 -22.51 -17.26 -16.10
C ILE A 270 -22.62 -17.95 -17.47
N ALA A 271 -21.98 -17.39 -18.49
CA ALA A 271 -21.75 -18.06 -19.76
C ALA A 271 -20.30 -18.55 -19.84
N ILE A 272 -20.10 -19.85 -20.02
CA ILE A 272 -18.80 -20.51 -20.14
C ILE A 272 -18.57 -20.91 -21.59
N LEU A 273 -17.39 -20.56 -22.10
CA LEU A 273 -16.96 -20.86 -23.47
C LEU A 273 -16.15 -22.15 -23.50
N ASP A 274 -16.63 -23.11 -24.28
CA ASP A 274 -15.92 -24.35 -24.57
C ASP A 274 -15.37 -24.36 -26.00
N THR A 275 -14.07 -24.64 -26.13
CA THR A 275 -13.37 -24.57 -27.43
C THR A 275 -13.08 -25.93 -28.04
N GLN A 276 -13.25 -27.00 -27.28
CA GLN A 276 -13.00 -28.34 -27.77
C GLN A 276 -14.24 -28.93 -28.47
N SER A 277 -15.41 -28.64 -27.92
CA SER A 277 -16.71 -29.05 -28.45
C SER A 277 -17.48 -27.87 -29.07
N HIS A 278 -17.00 -26.63 -28.93
CA HIS A 278 -17.55 -25.40 -29.53
C HIS A 278 -18.96 -25.05 -29.03
N PHE A 279 -19.21 -25.26 -27.74
CA PHE A 279 -20.47 -24.91 -27.08
C PHE A 279 -20.31 -23.64 -26.23
N VAL A 280 -21.41 -22.93 -26.04
CA VAL A 280 -21.60 -22.11 -24.83
C VAL A 280 -22.38 -22.97 -23.84
N GLU A 281 -21.91 -23.01 -22.60
CA GLU A 281 -22.66 -23.52 -21.46
C GLU A 281 -23.12 -22.36 -20.58
N ILE A 282 -24.41 -22.29 -20.29
CA ILE A 282 -25.01 -21.26 -19.44
C ILE A 282 -25.32 -21.86 -18.08
N LEU A 283 -24.85 -21.19 -17.04
CA LEU A 283 -25.16 -21.51 -15.65
C LEU A 283 -26.09 -20.44 -15.08
N ASP A 284 -27.23 -20.89 -14.58
CA ASP A 284 -28.15 -20.12 -13.75
C ASP A 284 -27.56 -20.04 -12.34
N PHE A 285 -27.29 -18.82 -11.87
CA PHE A 285 -26.75 -18.60 -10.54
C PHE A 285 -27.83 -18.09 -9.58
N ASP A 286 -28.15 -18.91 -8.59
CA ASP A 286 -28.98 -18.50 -7.45
C ASP A 286 -28.11 -18.36 -6.19
N PRO A 287 -28.23 -17.27 -5.40
CA PRO A 287 -27.42 -17.07 -4.19
C PRO A 287 -27.57 -18.15 -3.11
N THR A 288 -28.65 -18.93 -3.12
CA THR A 288 -28.95 -19.99 -2.15
C THR A 288 -28.49 -21.36 -2.65
N LEU A 289 -28.66 -21.63 -3.94
CA LEU A 289 -28.40 -22.94 -4.56
C LEU A 289 -27.02 -23.01 -5.25
N GLY A 290 -26.40 -21.86 -5.52
CA GLY A 290 -25.17 -21.75 -6.29
C GLY A 290 -25.42 -21.88 -7.81
N PRO A 291 -24.33 -21.97 -8.60
CA PRO A 291 -24.40 -22.14 -10.04
C PRO A 291 -24.98 -23.51 -10.41
N ARG A 292 -25.94 -23.54 -11.32
CA ARG A 292 -26.55 -24.76 -11.85
C ARG A 292 -26.57 -24.69 -13.38
N HIS A 293 -26.32 -25.82 -14.03
CA HIS A 293 -26.48 -25.91 -15.49
C HIS A 293 -27.90 -25.50 -15.89
N ALA A 294 -28.02 -24.46 -16.72
CA ALA A 294 -29.27 -24.07 -17.35
C ALA A 294 -29.41 -24.74 -18.71
N THR A 295 -28.49 -24.44 -19.63
CA THR A 295 -28.48 -24.99 -20.99
C THR A 295 -27.08 -24.94 -21.60
N HIS A 296 -26.88 -25.69 -22.67
CA HIS A 296 -25.75 -25.51 -23.57
C HIS A 296 -26.19 -25.64 -25.02
N PHE A 297 -25.48 -25.02 -25.94
CA PHE A 297 -25.76 -25.13 -27.37
C PHE A 297 -24.50 -24.94 -28.22
N PRO A 298 -24.41 -25.63 -29.37
CA PRO A 298 -23.25 -25.51 -30.24
C PRO A 298 -23.31 -24.16 -30.94
N ILE A 299 -22.16 -23.52 -31.06
CA ILE A 299 -22.01 -22.21 -31.67
C ILE A 299 -21.72 -22.35 -33.16
N PHE A 300 -20.91 -23.34 -33.51
CA PHE A 300 -20.63 -23.72 -34.89
C PHE A 300 -20.26 -25.21 -34.98
N GLU A 301 -20.49 -25.80 -36.15
CA GLU A 301 -19.99 -27.14 -36.47
C GLU A 301 -18.73 -27.02 -37.33
N GLU A 302 -17.62 -27.56 -36.84
CA GLU A 302 -16.41 -27.70 -37.66
C GLU A 302 -16.38 -29.10 -38.32
N LYS A 303 -16.30 -29.16 -39.65
CA LYS A 303 -16.02 -30.42 -40.34
C LYS A 303 -14.53 -30.72 -40.20
N ASN A 304 -14.20 -31.83 -39.54
CA ASN A 304 -12.86 -32.37 -39.25
C ASN A 304 -11.86 -32.57 -40.44
N PHE A 305 -12.05 -31.96 -41.61
CA PHE A 305 -11.25 -32.21 -42.81
C PHE A 305 -10.07 -31.25 -43.06
N THR A 306 -9.79 -30.29 -42.19
CA THR A 306 -8.70 -29.31 -42.39
C THR A 306 -7.77 -29.18 -41.18
N ARG A 307 -7.30 -30.31 -40.63
CA ARG A 307 -6.13 -30.30 -39.72
C ARG A 307 -4.83 -30.45 -40.51
N THR A 308 -4.59 -29.57 -41.46
CA THR A 308 -3.27 -29.35 -42.07
C THR A 308 -3.06 -27.86 -42.33
N GLY A 309 -2.86 -27.11 -41.26
CA GLY A 309 -2.46 -25.71 -41.32
C GLY A 309 -2.73 -25.02 -39.99
N GLY A 310 -1.73 -25.01 -39.10
CA GLY A 310 -1.82 -24.27 -37.83
C GLY A 310 -2.01 -22.78 -38.11
N GLY A 311 -3.13 -22.22 -37.64
CA GLY A 311 -3.45 -20.81 -37.84
C GLY A 311 -4.83 -20.35 -37.37
N GLY A 312 -5.78 -21.25 -37.06
CA GLY A 312 -7.03 -20.86 -36.40
C GLY A 312 -6.78 -20.55 -34.92
N GLY A 313 -7.17 -19.36 -34.46
CA GLY A 313 -7.15 -19.00 -33.04
C GLY A 313 -8.16 -19.82 -32.23
N VAL A 314 -8.22 -19.56 -30.93
CA VAL A 314 -9.26 -20.10 -30.05
C VAL A 314 -10.59 -19.46 -30.43
N GLU A 315 -11.62 -20.27 -30.66
CA GLU A 315 -12.96 -19.84 -31.08
C GLU A 315 -14.02 -20.42 -30.13
N PRO A 316 -15.01 -19.61 -29.68
CA PRO A 316 -15.20 -18.18 -29.96
C PRO A 316 -14.09 -17.28 -29.41
N ARG A 317 -13.91 -16.11 -30.04
CA ARG A 317 -12.84 -15.16 -29.69
C ARG A 317 -13.19 -14.24 -28.54
N GLU A 318 -14.45 -13.81 -28.49
CA GLU A 318 -14.96 -12.87 -27.50
C GLU A 318 -16.42 -13.19 -27.19
N VAL A 319 -16.83 -12.89 -25.97
CA VAL A 319 -18.21 -12.98 -25.52
C VAL A 319 -18.54 -11.74 -24.69
N ALA A 320 -19.78 -11.26 -24.82
CA ALA A 320 -20.31 -10.17 -23.99
C ALA A 320 -21.77 -10.45 -23.64
N ILE A 321 -22.19 -9.97 -22.47
CA ILE A 321 -23.59 -10.00 -22.02
C ILE A 321 -24.01 -8.55 -21.82
N VAL A 322 -24.86 -8.03 -22.71
CA VAL A 322 -25.31 -6.63 -22.69
C VAL A 322 -26.55 -6.44 -23.56
N ASP A 323 -27.45 -5.54 -23.15
CA ASP A 323 -28.63 -5.17 -23.94
C ASP A 323 -28.21 -4.43 -25.22
N VAL A 324 -28.34 -5.09 -26.36
CA VAL A 324 -28.14 -4.49 -27.70
C VAL A 324 -29.43 -4.41 -28.51
N THR A 325 -30.51 -5.01 -28.03
CA THR A 325 -31.84 -4.89 -28.62
C THR A 325 -32.65 -3.72 -28.06
N ASN A 326 -32.16 -3.07 -27.00
CA ASN A 326 -32.80 -1.98 -26.28
C ASN A 326 -34.19 -2.38 -25.73
N ASP A 327 -34.31 -3.61 -25.25
CA ASP A 327 -35.53 -4.14 -24.62
C ASP A 327 -35.44 -4.20 -23.08
N GLY A 328 -34.29 -3.79 -22.53
CA GLY A 328 -34.01 -3.78 -21.09
C GLY A 328 -33.50 -5.11 -20.54
N ARG A 329 -33.28 -6.13 -21.38
CA ARG A 329 -32.70 -7.44 -21.02
C ARG A 329 -31.34 -7.61 -21.68
N ALA A 330 -30.43 -8.33 -21.02
CA ALA A 330 -29.07 -8.46 -21.54
C ALA A 330 -29.00 -9.57 -22.60
N ASP A 331 -28.44 -9.26 -23.77
CA ASP A 331 -28.29 -10.25 -24.85
C ASP A 331 -26.91 -10.92 -24.77
N LEU A 332 -26.82 -12.20 -25.15
CA LEU A 332 -25.53 -12.87 -25.30
C LEU A 332 -24.97 -12.59 -26.70
N ILE A 333 -23.76 -12.05 -26.75
CA ILE A 333 -23.07 -11.68 -27.99
C ILE A 333 -21.79 -12.50 -28.09
N LEU A 334 -21.59 -13.16 -29.22
CA LEU A 334 -20.40 -13.97 -29.50
C LEU A 334 -19.70 -13.45 -30.75
N LEU A 335 -18.39 -13.26 -30.67
CA LEU A 335 -17.54 -13.07 -31.84
C LEU A 335 -16.93 -14.42 -32.23
N VAL A 336 -17.39 -14.96 -33.36
CA VAL A 336 -17.02 -16.29 -33.85
C VAL A 336 -16.52 -16.15 -35.28
N HIS A 337 -15.26 -16.51 -35.52
CA HIS A 337 -14.59 -16.27 -36.79
C HIS A 337 -14.66 -14.78 -37.18
N ASP A 338 -15.36 -14.48 -38.28
CA ASP A 338 -15.61 -13.13 -38.79
C ASP A 338 -17.09 -12.71 -38.62
N ARG A 339 -17.81 -13.32 -37.67
CA ARG A 339 -19.23 -13.08 -37.43
C ARG A 339 -19.51 -12.69 -36.00
N VAL A 340 -20.43 -11.75 -35.84
CA VAL A 340 -21.08 -11.46 -34.57
C VAL A 340 -22.39 -12.24 -34.54
N LEU A 341 -22.51 -13.17 -33.60
CA LEU A 341 -23.77 -13.83 -33.27
C LEU A 341 -24.38 -13.08 -32.10
N VAL A 342 -25.65 -12.71 -32.23
CA VAL A 342 -26.43 -12.10 -31.16
C VAL A 342 -27.54 -13.07 -30.82
N TYR A 343 -27.66 -13.39 -29.53
CA TYR A 343 -28.71 -14.22 -28.96
C TYR A 343 -29.56 -13.32 -28.04
N PRO A 344 -30.61 -12.69 -28.60
CA PRO A 344 -31.49 -11.85 -27.79
C PRO A 344 -32.28 -12.66 -26.77
N GLN A 345 -32.56 -12.07 -25.62
CA GLN A 345 -33.52 -12.65 -24.69
C GLN A 345 -34.95 -12.51 -25.22
N GLY A 346 -35.63 -13.63 -25.42
CA GLY A 346 -37.02 -13.65 -25.87
C GLY A 346 -38.03 -13.55 -24.73
N GLU A 347 -39.23 -13.03 -25.01
CA GLU A 347 -40.36 -13.25 -24.12
C GLU A 347 -40.74 -14.73 -24.13
N VAL A 348 -40.91 -15.33 -22.94
CA VAL A 348 -41.48 -16.67 -22.85
C VAL A 348 -42.89 -16.63 -23.43
N ALA A 349 -43.09 -17.19 -24.62
CA ALA A 349 -44.41 -17.37 -25.18
C ALA A 349 -45.24 -18.17 -24.18
N LYS A 350 -46.27 -17.55 -23.60
CA LYS A 350 -47.24 -18.27 -22.76
C LYS A 350 -47.85 -19.36 -23.64
N GLU A 351 -47.68 -20.63 -23.26
CA GLU A 351 -48.28 -21.76 -23.97
C GLU A 351 -49.78 -21.48 -24.21
N GLY A 352 -50.15 -21.22 -25.47
CA GLY A 352 -51.55 -20.98 -25.84
C GLY A 352 -51.78 -20.07 -27.05
N GLU A 353 -50.87 -19.16 -27.40
CA GLU A 353 -51.08 -18.29 -28.56
C GLU A 353 -50.48 -18.90 -29.83
N LYS A 354 -51.34 -19.54 -30.63
CA LYS A 354 -51.04 -19.84 -32.03
C LYS A 354 -50.76 -18.53 -32.74
N THR A 355 -49.52 -18.36 -33.20
CA THR A 355 -49.18 -17.35 -34.19
C THR A 355 -50.02 -17.59 -35.43
N ALA A 356 -50.82 -16.59 -35.79
CA ALA A 356 -51.56 -16.58 -37.03
C ALA A 356 -50.55 -16.49 -38.18
N ASP A 357 -50.63 -17.49 -39.05
CA ASP A 357 -50.05 -17.52 -40.37
C ASP A 357 -50.44 -16.23 -41.12
N VAL A 358 -49.46 -15.42 -41.50
CA VAL A 358 -49.61 -14.38 -42.51
C VAL A 358 -48.67 -14.76 -43.64
N GLY A 359 -49.25 -15.42 -44.63
CA GLY A 359 -48.57 -15.92 -45.80
C GLY A 359 -48.18 -14.84 -46.82
N GLU A 360 -47.31 -15.34 -47.71
CA GLU A 360 -46.74 -14.80 -48.97
C GLU A 360 -45.80 -13.59 -48.91
#